data_AF-A0A4Y2E7Z5-F1
#
_entry.id   AF-A0A4Y2E7Z5-F1
#
_cell.length_a   1.000
_cell.length_b   1.000
_cell.length_c   1.000
_cell.angle_alpha   90.00
_cell.angle_beta   90.00
_cell.angle_gamma   90.00
#
_symmetry.space_group_name_H-M   'P 1'
#
loop_
_entity.id
_entity.type
_entity.pdbx_description
1 polymer ?
#
loop_
_entity_poly.entity_id
_entity_poly.type
_entity_poly.pdbx_seq_one_letter_code
_entity_poly.pdbx_strand_id
1 'polypeptide(L)'
;MHEPLCKDRCFYLAAHGSFCQDGDAIFCNVDSLFKALGLQHNPQEWHLFINSSKVSLKAVLLHNSNKHPSIPVGYAVRMKETYETLKHMLSSIEYSKYSWHICADLKVIAVLVGLQAGYTKFCCFLCQWDSRDRKKHYIKKVWPK
;
A
#
# COMPACT_ATOMS: atom_id res chain seq x y z
N MET A 1 12.31 -7.58 -36.93
CA MET A 1 11.84 -8.89 -36.40
C MET A 1 10.94 -8.62 -35.21
N HIS A 2 9.80 -9.30 -35.21
CA HIS A 2 8.73 -9.25 -34.22
C HIS A 2 9.21 -9.35 -32.77
N GLU A 3 8.59 -8.57 -31.88
CA GLU A 3 8.03 -9.14 -30.67
C GLU A 3 6.51 -8.84 -30.70
N PRO A 4 5.64 -9.86 -30.84
CA PRO A 4 4.23 -9.62 -31.09
C PRO A 4 3.51 -9.26 -29.78
N LEU A 5 2.49 -8.42 -29.93
CA LEU A 5 1.34 -8.13 -29.05
C LEU A 5 0.61 -9.38 -28.47
N CYS A 6 1.19 -10.57 -28.59
CA CYS A 6 0.69 -11.85 -28.11
C CYS A 6 1.04 -12.11 -26.64
N LYS A 7 2.14 -11.54 -26.12
CA LYS A 7 2.49 -11.65 -24.69
C LYS A 7 1.43 -11.00 -23.81
N ASP A 8 0.99 -9.79 -24.11
CA ASP A 8 0.02 -9.04 -23.30
C ASP A 8 -1.36 -9.71 -23.22
N ARG A 9 -1.83 -10.36 -24.30
CA ARG A 9 -3.09 -11.12 -24.29
C ARG A 9 -2.99 -12.43 -23.51
N CYS A 10 -1.84 -13.11 -23.58
CA CYS A 10 -1.59 -14.31 -22.76
C CYS A 10 -1.43 -13.97 -21.27
N PHE A 11 -0.87 -12.80 -20.92
CA PHE A 11 -0.78 -12.34 -19.52
C PHE A 11 -2.16 -12.12 -18.89
N TYR A 12 -3.09 -11.50 -19.62
CA TYR A 12 -4.47 -11.33 -19.14
C TYR A 12 -5.18 -12.66 -18.88
N LEU A 13 -4.94 -13.68 -19.71
CA LEU A 13 -5.51 -15.02 -19.54
C LEU A 13 -4.85 -15.81 -18.40
N ALA A 14 -3.53 -15.67 -18.20
CA ALA A 14 -2.79 -16.35 -17.15
C ALA A 14 -3.08 -15.83 -15.74
N ALA A 15 -3.38 -14.53 -15.60
CA ALA A 15 -3.72 -13.91 -14.32
C ALA A 15 -5.23 -13.87 -14.03
N HIS A 16 -6.09 -14.38 -14.94
CA HIS A 16 -7.55 -14.29 -14.82
C HIS A 16 -8.12 -14.95 -13.55
N GLY A 17 -7.43 -15.96 -13.00
CA GLY A 17 -7.81 -16.60 -11.72
C GLY A 17 -7.22 -15.94 -10.48
N SER A 18 -6.36 -14.93 -10.64
CA SER A 18 -5.63 -14.29 -9.55
C SER A 18 -6.35 -13.07 -9.01
N PHE A 19 -7.33 -12.50 -9.73
CA PHE A 19 -8.04 -11.30 -9.29
C PHE A 19 -9.40 -11.60 -8.68
N CYS A 20 -9.69 -10.96 -7.56
CA CYS A 20 -10.97 -11.00 -6.87
C CYS A 20 -11.57 -9.60 -6.86
N GLN A 21 -12.85 -9.48 -7.20
CA GLN A 21 -13.59 -8.23 -7.09
C GLN A 21 -14.48 -8.26 -5.85
N ASP A 22 -14.41 -7.21 -5.05
CA ASP A 22 -15.30 -6.94 -3.92
C ASP A 22 -15.84 -5.51 -4.04
N GLY A 23 -17.07 -5.40 -4.54
CA GLY A 23 -17.70 -4.11 -4.86
C GLY A 23 -16.88 -3.30 -5.88
N ASP A 24 -16.49 -2.09 -5.48
CA ASP A 24 -15.67 -1.16 -6.27
C ASP A 24 -14.15 -1.42 -6.13
N ALA A 25 -13.76 -2.49 -5.43
CA ALA A 25 -12.37 -2.87 -5.22
C ALA A 25 -12.01 -4.16 -5.96
N ILE A 26 -10.80 -4.20 -6.50
CA ILE A 26 -10.18 -5.35 -7.16
C ILE A 26 -8.88 -5.63 -6.43
N PHE A 27 -8.72 -6.87 -5.98
CA PHE A 27 -7.53 -7.35 -5.28
C PHE A 27 -6.93 -8.54 -6.01
N CYS A 28 -5.67 -8.82 -5.76
CA CYS A 28 -4.98 -9.95 -6.33
C CYS A 28 -4.55 -10.95 -5.26
N ASN A 29 -4.78 -12.24 -5.51
CA ASN A 29 -4.10 -13.31 -4.81
C ASN A 29 -2.63 -13.30 -5.23
N VAL A 30 -1.77 -12.87 -4.31
CA VAL A 30 -0.37 -12.57 -4.61
C VAL A 30 0.41 -13.80 -5.02
N ASP A 31 0.21 -14.96 -4.37
CA ASP A 31 0.90 -16.19 -4.78
C ASP A 31 0.55 -16.60 -6.22
N SER A 32 -0.74 -16.54 -6.57
CA SER A 32 -1.22 -16.89 -7.90
C SER A 32 -0.70 -15.91 -8.95
N LEU A 33 -0.61 -14.62 -8.60
CA LEU A 33 -0.03 -13.58 -9.45
C LEU A 33 1.45 -13.84 -9.73
N PHE A 34 2.26 -14.07 -8.70
CA PHE A 34 3.69 -14.32 -8.86
C PHE A 34 3.94 -15.61 -9.66
N LYS A 35 3.13 -16.65 -9.43
CA LYS A 35 3.16 -17.88 -10.23
C LYS A 35 2.84 -17.62 -11.70
N ALA A 36 1.81 -16.82 -11.99
CA ALA A 36 1.45 -16.45 -13.36
C ALA A 36 2.52 -15.59 -14.05
N LEU A 37 3.23 -14.76 -13.29
CA LEU A 37 4.34 -13.95 -13.78
C LEU A 37 5.64 -14.75 -13.96
N GLY A 38 5.70 -16.00 -13.47
CA GLY A 38 6.92 -16.81 -13.48
C GLY A 38 8.03 -16.23 -12.59
N LEU A 39 7.65 -15.48 -11.55
CA LEU A 39 8.58 -14.83 -10.61
C LEU A 39 8.57 -15.56 -9.27
N GLN A 40 9.75 -15.71 -8.67
CA GLN A 40 9.84 -16.17 -7.29
C GLN A 40 9.46 -15.02 -6.34
N HIS A 41 8.56 -15.30 -5.40
CA HIS A 41 8.15 -14.31 -4.42
C HIS A 41 8.97 -14.44 -3.13
N ASN A 42 9.94 -13.55 -2.95
CA ASN A 42 10.63 -13.35 -1.67
C ASN A 42 10.12 -12.05 -1.02
N PRO A 43 9.24 -12.09 0.00
CA PRO A 43 8.64 -10.88 0.57
C PRO A 43 9.63 -9.81 1.03
N GLN A 44 10.83 -10.20 1.45
CA GLN A 44 11.87 -9.27 1.93
C GLN A 44 12.45 -8.39 0.81
N GLU A 45 12.24 -8.76 -0.45
CA GLU A 45 12.70 -8.00 -1.62
C GLU A 45 11.65 -7.00 -2.12
N TRP A 46 10.47 -6.94 -1.49
CA TRP A 46 9.36 -6.12 -1.91
C TRP A 46 8.86 -5.20 -0.80
N HIS A 47 8.51 -3.98 -1.18
CA HIS A 47 7.78 -3.04 -0.35
C HIS A 47 6.35 -2.88 -0.85
N LEU A 48 5.41 -2.76 0.06
CA LEU A 48 4.02 -2.44 -0.27
C LEU A 48 3.89 -0.93 -0.33
N PHE A 49 3.64 -0.40 -1.53
CA PHE A 49 3.31 0.99 -1.74
C PHE A 49 1.80 1.21 -1.74
N ILE A 50 1.30 2.04 -0.83
CA ILE A 50 -0.11 2.44 -0.78
C ILE A 50 -0.20 3.91 -1.13
N ASN A 51 -0.87 4.19 -2.25
CA ASN A 51 -1.13 5.56 -2.67
C ASN A 51 -2.62 5.79 -2.75
N SER A 52 -3.05 6.84 -2.07
CA SER A 52 -4.41 7.29 -2.16
C SER A 52 -4.57 8.60 -2.92
N SER A 53 -5.77 8.77 -3.46
CA SER A 53 -6.25 9.99 -4.08
C SER A 53 -7.70 10.21 -3.67
N LYS A 54 -8.27 11.36 -4.02
CA LYS A 54 -9.69 11.65 -3.75
C LYS A 54 -10.67 10.62 -4.34
N VAL A 55 -10.26 9.89 -5.37
CA VAL A 55 -11.16 9.04 -6.17
C VAL A 55 -10.77 7.57 -6.18
N SER A 56 -9.55 7.23 -5.74
CA SER A 56 -9.06 5.86 -5.79
C SER A 56 -7.97 5.60 -4.75
N LEU A 57 -7.93 4.36 -4.28
CA LEU A 57 -6.88 3.81 -3.45
C LEU A 57 -6.14 2.72 -4.23
N LYS A 58 -4.81 2.75 -4.22
CA LYS A 58 -3.97 1.81 -4.97
C LYS A 58 -2.96 1.15 -4.04
N ALA A 59 -2.80 -0.17 -4.18
CA ALA A 59 -1.78 -0.96 -3.53
C ALA A 59 -0.89 -1.60 -4.59
N VAL A 60 0.41 -1.35 -4.50
CA VAL A 60 1.41 -1.74 -5.50
C VAL A 60 2.63 -2.31 -4.80
N LEU A 61 3.13 -3.46 -5.24
CA LEU A 61 4.41 -3.98 -4.78
C LEU A 61 5.55 -3.34 -5.58
N LEU A 62 6.54 -2.83 -4.85
CA LEU A 62 7.77 -2.24 -5.40
C LEU A 62 8.95 -3.13 -5.05
N HIS A 63 9.74 -3.50 -6.04
CA HIS A 63 10.94 -4.30 -5.80
C HIS A 63 12.09 -3.42 -5.32
N ASN A 64 12.78 -3.82 -4.25
CA ASN A 64 13.76 -3.00 -3.54
C ASN A 64 14.95 -2.57 -4.40
N SER A 65 15.36 -3.41 -5.35
CA SER A 65 16.47 -3.09 -6.28
C SER A 65 15.98 -2.60 -7.65
N ASN A 66 14.68 -2.35 -7.82
CA ASN A 66 14.05 -1.93 -9.08
C ASN A 66 14.33 -2.86 -10.29
N LYS A 67 14.85 -4.07 -10.06
CA LYS A 67 15.06 -5.09 -11.11
C LYS A 67 13.76 -5.59 -11.75
N HIS A 68 12.67 -5.58 -10.99
CA HIS A 68 11.35 -5.97 -11.45
C HIS A 68 10.44 -4.74 -11.54
N PRO A 69 9.50 -4.72 -12.49
CA PRO A 69 8.50 -3.66 -12.59
C PRO A 69 7.63 -3.64 -11.33
N SER A 70 6.98 -2.50 -11.08
CA SER A 70 5.98 -2.40 -10.04
C SER A 70 4.78 -3.28 -10.37
N ILE A 71 4.27 -4.00 -9.36
CA ILE A 71 3.19 -4.97 -9.54
C ILE A 71 1.95 -4.46 -8.80
N PRO A 72 0.88 -4.04 -9.50
CA PRO A 72 -0.36 -3.66 -8.83
C PRO A 72 -1.02 -4.90 -8.21
N VAL A 73 -1.33 -4.83 -6.92
CA VAL A 73 -1.95 -5.93 -6.15
C VAL A 73 -3.34 -5.57 -5.62
N GLY A 74 -3.68 -4.28 -5.61
CA GLY A 74 -5.01 -3.82 -5.22
C GLY A 74 -5.35 -2.47 -5.83
N TYR A 75 -6.61 -2.32 -6.23
CA TYR A 75 -7.15 -1.08 -6.76
C TYR A 75 -8.60 -0.93 -6.32
N ALA A 76 -8.93 0.20 -5.70
CA ALA A 76 -10.30 0.51 -5.33
C ALA A 76 -10.71 1.88 -5.83
N VAL A 77 -11.90 1.97 -6.44
CA VAL A 77 -12.50 3.23 -6.89
C VAL A 77 -13.47 3.72 -5.82
N ARG A 78 -13.60 5.03 -5.66
CA ARG A 78 -14.57 5.69 -4.75
C ARG A 78 -14.45 5.35 -3.27
N MET A 79 -13.43 4.57 -2.90
CA MET A 79 -13.12 4.26 -1.51
C MET A 79 -12.43 5.43 -0.82
N LYS A 80 -12.95 5.82 0.35
CA LYS A 80 -12.32 6.83 1.20
C LYS A 80 -11.16 6.23 1.98
N GLU A 81 -10.14 7.04 2.23
CA GLU A 81 -9.02 6.74 3.13
C GLU A 81 -9.52 6.72 4.58
N THR A 82 -10.06 5.60 4.99
CA THR A 82 -10.43 5.35 6.39
C THR A 82 -9.64 4.15 6.90
N TYR A 83 -9.54 4.04 8.22
CA TYR A 83 -8.87 2.90 8.84
C TYR A 83 -9.50 1.57 8.41
N GLU A 84 -10.83 1.48 8.40
CA GLU A 84 -11.54 0.26 8.00
C GLU A 84 -11.29 -0.10 6.54
N THR A 85 -11.24 0.90 5.64
CA THR A 85 -10.95 0.67 4.23
C THR A 85 -9.53 0.18 4.00
N LEU A 86 -8.55 0.79 4.67
CA LEU A 86 -7.15 0.36 4.59
C LEU A 86 -6.95 -1.02 5.20
N LYS A 87 -7.60 -1.31 6.34
CA LYS A 87 -7.60 -2.62 6.98
C LYS A 87 -8.17 -3.68 6.05
N HIS A 88 -9.33 -3.41 5.44
CA HIS A 88 -9.93 -4.31 4.47
C HIS A 88 -9.00 -4.56 3.28
N MET A 89 -8.40 -3.51 2.69
CA MET A 89 -7.42 -3.64 1.60
C MET A 89 -6.22 -4.51 1.99
N LEU A 90 -5.64 -4.30 3.19
CA LEU A 90 -4.51 -5.10 3.68
C LEU A 90 -4.89 -6.56 3.93
N SER A 91 -6.10 -6.83 4.42
CA SER A 91 -6.63 -8.18 4.58
C SER A 91 -6.85 -8.88 3.24
N SER A 92 -7.39 -8.17 2.24
CA SER A 92 -7.67 -8.74 0.91
C SER A 92 -6.43 -9.15 0.12
N ILE A 93 -5.26 -8.57 0.41
CA ILE A 93 -3.96 -8.96 -0.17
C ILE A 93 -3.14 -9.89 0.74
N GLU A 94 -3.75 -10.42 1.80
CA GLU A 94 -3.11 -11.28 2.80
C GLU A 94 -1.83 -10.68 3.40
N TYR A 95 -1.81 -9.36 3.69
CA TYR A 95 -0.62 -8.64 4.15
C TYR A 95 0.10 -9.33 5.32
N SER A 96 -0.64 -9.89 6.28
CA SER A 96 -0.10 -10.57 7.46
C SER A 96 0.83 -11.75 7.12
N LYS A 97 0.62 -12.41 5.98
CA LYS A 97 1.44 -13.53 5.52
C LYS A 97 2.83 -13.08 5.08
N TYR A 98 2.92 -11.92 4.45
CA TYR A 98 4.13 -11.45 3.78
C TYR A 98 4.89 -10.40 4.59
N SER A 99 4.17 -9.63 5.42
CA SER A 99 4.74 -8.59 6.29
C SER A 99 5.68 -7.63 5.56
N TRP A 100 5.32 -7.20 4.34
CA TRP A 100 6.10 -6.23 3.57
C TRP A 100 6.26 -4.92 4.33
N HIS A 101 7.40 -4.26 4.17
CA HIS A 101 7.49 -2.87 4.64
C HIS A 101 6.53 -1.98 3.84
N ILE A 102 5.73 -1.20 4.56
CA ILE A 102 4.77 -0.27 3.96
C ILE A 102 5.47 1.05 3.65
N CYS A 103 5.42 1.45 2.39
CA CYS A 103 5.67 2.81 1.93
C CYS A 103 4.32 3.42 1.55
N ALA A 104 4.00 4.62 2.01
CA ALA A 104 2.71 5.20 1.69
C ALA A 104 2.74 6.72 1.72
N ASP A 105 1.69 7.33 1.17
CA ASP A 105 1.47 8.76 1.37
C ASP A 105 1.30 9.09 2.87
N LEU A 106 1.62 10.33 3.24
CA LEU A 106 1.61 10.76 4.63
C LEU A 106 0.24 10.57 5.29
N LYS A 107 -0.85 10.69 4.52
CA LYS A 107 -2.21 10.62 5.03
C LYS A 107 -2.60 9.18 5.35
N VAL A 108 -2.23 8.21 4.51
CA VAL A 108 -2.38 6.78 4.74
C VAL A 108 -1.57 6.36 5.96
N ILE A 109 -0.30 6.79 6.07
CA ILE A 109 0.52 6.52 7.27
C ILE A 109 -0.18 7.07 8.52
N ALA A 110 -0.66 8.33 8.47
CA ALA A 110 -1.37 8.94 9.57
C ALA A 110 -2.62 8.14 9.99
N VAL A 111 -3.42 7.67 9.03
CA VAL A 111 -4.60 6.84 9.33
C VAL A 111 -4.20 5.49 9.93
N LEU A 112 -3.15 4.84 9.41
CA LEU A 112 -2.67 3.55 9.89
C LEU A 112 -2.11 3.62 11.33
N VAL A 113 -1.44 4.72 11.69
CA VAL A 113 -0.93 4.93 13.05
C VAL A 113 -1.99 5.46 14.02
N GLY A 114 -3.23 5.68 13.56
CA GLY A 114 -4.34 6.15 14.40
C GLY A 114 -4.39 7.65 14.63
N LEU A 115 -3.72 8.47 13.81
CA LEU A 115 -3.88 9.92 13.86
C LEU A 115 -5.28 10.31 13.38
N GLN A 116 -6.01 11.02 14.25
CA GLN A 116 -7.35 11.49 13.95
C GLN A 116 -7.32 12.76 13.08
N ALA A 117 -8.09 12.75 11.98
CA ALA A 117 -8.27 13.93 11.13
C ALA A 117 -8.89 15.10 11.92
N GLY A 118 -8.35 16.30 11.72
CA GLY A 118 -8.81 17.52 12.42
C GLY A 118 -8.23 17.70 13.83
N TYR A 119 -7.61 16.68 14.41
CA TYR A 119 -6.92 16.81 15.69
C TYR A 119 -5.50 17.37 15.49
N THR A 120 -5.38 18.69 15.60
CA THR A 120 -4.13 19.39 15.27
C THR A 120 -3.08 19.38 16.38
N LYS A 121 -3.45 19.02 17.62
CA LYS A 121 -2.55 19.14 18.78
C LYS A 121 -1.33 18.22 18.65
N PHE A 122 -1.53 16.94 18.37
CA PHE A 122 -0.47 15.95 18.16
C PHE A 122 -0.53 15.44 16.73
N CYS A 123 -0.08 16.25 15.78
CA CYS A 123 -0.21 15.96 14.34
C CYS A 123 0.95 15.12 13.76
N CYS A 124 1.99 14.85 14.54
CA CYS A 124 3.18 14.12 14.10
C CYS A 124 3.02 12.62 14.40
N PHE A 125 3.12 11.76 13.38
CA PHE A 125 3.04 10.30 13.56
C PHE A 125 4.32 9.71 14.18
N LEU A 126 5.44 10.45 14.12
CA LEU A 126 6.73 10.04 14.68
C LEU A 126 6.94 10.51 16.12
N CYS A 127 6.13 11.45 16.60
CA CYS A 127 6.44 12.22 17.79
C CYS A 127 5.19 12.84 18.44
N GLN A 128 5.14 12.88 19.77
CA GLN A 128 4.03 13.53 20.51
C GLN A 128 4.22 15.05 20.61
N TRP A 129 4.59 15.68 19.51
CA TRP A 129 4.82 17.11 19.45
C TRP A 129 3.51 17.89 19.57
N ASP A 130 3.41 18.71 20.61
CA ASP A 130 2.26 19.60 20.82
C ASP A 130 2.41 20.84 19.94
N SER A 131 1.65 20.90 18.85
CA SER A 131 1.65 22.03 17.91
C SER A 131 1.24 23.36 18.54
N ARG A 132 0.60 23.31 19.73
CA ARG A 132 0.15 24.49 20.48
C ARG A 132 1.21 25.00 21.46
N ASP A 133 2.23 24.20 21.76
CA ASP A 133 3.32 24.60 22.67
C ASP A 133 4.33 25.49 21.93
N ARG A 134 4.25 26.81 22.15
CA ARG A 134 5.20 27.77 21.58
C ARG A 134 6.52 27.86 22.36
N LYS A 135 6.58 27.40 23.60
CA LYS A 135 7.76 27.54 24.46
C LYS A 135 8.77 26.41 24.25
N LYS A 136 8.28 25.18 24.06
CA LYS A 136 9.14 23.99 23.91
C LYS A 136 9.31 23.51 22.47
N HIS A 137 8.76 24.26 21.51
CA HIS A 137 8.57 23.91 20.09
C HIS A 137 9.82 23.34 19.38
N TYR A 138 11.03 23.71 19.85
CA TYR A 138 12.32 23.21 19.32
C TYR A 138 13.33 22.81 20.41
N ILE A 139 12.89 22.79 21.67
CA ILE A 139 13.74 22.45 22.81
C ILE A 139 13.68 20.94 23.07
N LYS A 140 12.48 20.36 22.99
CA LYS A 140 12.28 18.93 23.23
C LYS A 140 12.64 18.13 21.98
N LYS A 141 13.79 17.47 22.02
CA LYS A 141 14.31 16.62 20.93
C LYS A 141 14.09 15.12 21.17
N VAL A 142 13.82 14.73 22.42
CA VAL A 142 13.64 13.34 22.82
C VAL A 142 12.20 13.10 23.24
N TRP A 143 11.57 12.08 22.66
CA TRP A 143 10.21 11.66 22.94
C TRP A 143 10.20 10.25 23.54
N PRO A 144 9.32 9.94 24.50
CA PRO A 144 9.18 8.58 25.02
C PRO A 144 8.80 7.63 23.87
N LYS A 145 9.40 6.43 23.89
CA LYS A 145 9.09 5.33 22.97
C LYS A 145 7.75 4.70 23.30
#